data_AF-A0A9R0VBW2-F1
#
_entry.id   AF-A0A9R0VBW2-F1
#
_cell.length_a   1.000
_cell.length_b   1.000
_cell.length_c   1.000
_cell.angle_alpha   90.00
_cell.angle_beta   90.00
_cell.angle_gamma   90.00
#
_symmetry.space_group_name_H-M   'P 1'
#
loop_
_entity.id
_entity.type
_entity.pdbx_description
1 polymer ?
#
loop_
_entity_poly.entity_id
_entity_poly.type
_entity_poly.pdbx_seq_one_letter_code
_entity_poly.pdbx_strand_id
1 'polypeptide(L)'
;MRKRRQERKRKGLVIALNTYAKRNNIQLSELEFVEEKERNQVDGCAALYVHSNFLVKGSDGKHTMFFAEMRPDCTQEEDVVLCTPLEENNYGHCYGCDDRAKELRHPSGGGYLGGHNEMIFHLEELDSDDDCFM
;
A
#
# COMPACT_ATOMS: atom_id res chain seq x y z
N MET A 1 17.06 0.75 19.49
CA MET A 1 15.82 0.17 18.93
C MET A 1 15.21 1.01 17.80
N ARG A 2 15.00 2.33 17.97
CA ARG A 2 14.32 3.21 16.99
C ARG A 2 14.97 3.25 15.59
N LYS A 3 16.32 3.34 15.53
CA LYS A 3 17.10 3.35 14.28
C LYS A 3 16.90 2.08 13.43
N ARG A 4 16.99 0.90 14.04
CA ARG A 4 16.76 -0.40 13.36
C ARG A 4 15.36 -0.52 12.77
N ARG A 5 14.34 0.01 13.45
CA ARG A 5 12.95 0.02 12.94
C ARG A 5 12.83 0.92 11.71
N GLN A 6 13.41 2.11 11.75
CA GLN A 6 13.40 3.04 10.61
C GLN A 6 14.17 2.49 9.41
N GLU A 7 15.31 1.82 9.64
CA GLU A 7 16.07 1.14 8.59
C GLU A 7 15.24 0.03 7.92
N ARG A 8 14.50 -0.78 8.70
CA ARG A 8 13.60 -1.80 8.14
C ARG A 8 12.49 -1.19 7.30
N LYS A 9 11.86 -0.12 7.81
CA LYS A 9 10.82 0.63 7.08
C LYS A 9 11.32 1.14 5.73
N ARG A 10 12.51 1.77 5.71
CA ARG A 10 13.15 2.24 4.49
C ARG A 10 13.50 1.10 3.54
N LYS A 11 14.01 -0.03 4.06
CA LYS A 11 14.31 -1.22 3.23
C LYS A 11 13.08 -1.72 2.50
N GLY A 12 11.92 -1.80 3.16
CA GLY A 12 10.66 -2.19 2.52
C GLY A 12 10.27 -1.28 1.35
N LEU A 13 10.41 0.04 1.51
CA LEU A 13 10.10 1.00 0.43
C LEU A 13 11.08 0.87 -0.76
N VAL A 14 12.36 0.61 -0.48
CA VAL A 14 13.35 0.36 -1.54
C VAL A 14 13.02 -0.93 -2.28
N ILE A 15 12.56 -1.98 -1.58
CA ILE A 15 12.08 -3.21 -2.22
C ILE A 15 10.88 -2.89 -3.12
N ALA A 16 9.88 -2.15 -2.62
CA ALA A 16 8.71 -1.74 -3.40
C ALA A 16 9.09 -0.95 -4.67
N LEU A 17 10.03 -0.01 -4.56
CA LEU A 17 10.54 0.75 -5.70
C LEU A 17 11.26 -0.15 -6.72
N ASN A 18 12.12 -1.06 -6.25
CA ASN A 18 12.83 -1.99 -7.12
C ASN A 18 11.86 -2.93 -7.84
N THR A 19 10.82 -3.41 -7.15
CA THR A 19 9.75 -4.22 -7.74
C THR A 19 9.04 -3.46 -8.85
N TYR A 20 8.68 -2.19 -8.62
CA TYR A 20 8.09 -1.33 -9.65
C TYR A 20 9.03 -1.19 -10.87
N ALA A 21 10.30 -0.88 -10.64
CA ALA A 21 11.28 -0.70 -11.71
C ALA A 21 11.43 -1.97 -12.56
N LYS A 22 11.55 -3.14 -11.93
CA LYS A 22 11.61 -4.43 -12.62
C LYS A 22 10.36 -4.68 -13.47
N ARG A 23 9.16 -4.49 -12.91
CA ARG A 23 7.89 -4.71 -13.62
C ARG A 23 7.74 -3.81 -14.85
N ASN A 24 8.36 -2.63 -14.83
CA ASN A 24 8.30 -1.65 -15.92
C ASN A 24 9.56 -1.66 -16.81
N ASN A 25 10.49 -2.61 -16.63
CA ASN A 25 11.76 -2.68 -17.35
C ASN A 25 12.63 -1.41 -17.25
N ILE A 26 12.56 -0.71 -16.10
CA ILE A 26 13.36 0.48 -15.80
C ILE A 26 14.64 0.02 -15.09
N GLN A 27 15.79 0.61 -15.44
CA GLN A 27 17.03 0.31 -14.73
C GLN A 27 16.98 0.87 -13.31
N LEU A 28 17.39 0.08 -12.31
CA LEU A 28 17.37 0.49 -10.90
C LEU A 28 18.18 1.75 -10.62
N SER A 29 19.23 2.01 -11.40
CA SER A 29 20.05 3.23 -11.31
C SER A 29 19.33 4.51 -11.75
N GLU A 30 18.20 4.38 -12.45
CA GLU A 30 17.41 5.53 -12.91
C GLU A 30 16.44 6.06 -11.85
N LEU A 31 16.22 5.32 -10.76
CA LEU A 31 15.30 5.68 -9.69
C LEU A 31 16.00 5.69 -8.34
N GLU A 32 16.04 6.84 -7.70
CA GLU A 32 16.62 7.01 -6.37
C GLU A 32 15.52 7.24 -5.33
N PHE A 33 15.45 6.40 -4.31
CA PHE A 33 14.62 6.67 -3.13
C PHE A 33 15.16 7.88 -2.36
N VAL A 34 14.34 8.91 -2.19
CA VAL A 34 14.71 10.14 -1.48
C VAL A 34 14.28 10.05 -0.01
N GLU A 35 12.98 10.08 0.25
CA GLU A 35 12.41 10.09 1.59
C GLU A 35 10.98 9.56 1.65
N GLU A 36 10.59 9.05 2.81
CA GLU A 36 9.19 8.72 3.12
C GLU A 36 8.49 9.99 3.61
N LYS A 37 7.33 10.29 3.02
CA LYS A 37 6.52 11.46 3.38
C LYS A 37 5.47 11.09 4.42
N GLU A 38 4.66 10.09 4.11
CA GLU A 38 3.56 9.67 4.97
C GLU A 38 3.46 8.16 5.03
N ARG A 39 2.98 7.65 6.15
CA ARG A 39 2.78 6.21 6.37
C ARG A 39 1.60 5.96 7.29
N ASN A 40 0.76 5.00 6.92
CA ASN A 40 -0.28 4.49 7.78
C ASN A 40 -0.36 2.96 7.73
N GLN A 41 -0.82 2.36 8.82
CA GLN A 41 -1.24 0.95 8.83
C GLN A 41 -2.74 0.89 8.59
N VAL A 42 -3.15 0.00 7.69
CA VAL A 42 -4.54 -0.19 7.32
C VAL A 42 -4.90 -1.66 7.35
N ASP A 43 -6.09 -1.96 7.87
CA ASP A 43 -6.64 -3.31 7.85
C ASP A 43 -7.20 -3.59 6.45
N GLY A 44 -6.92 -4.78 5.93
CA GLY A 44 -7.61 -5.36 4.78
C GLY A 44 -8.33 -6.65 5.18
N CYS A 45 -9.09 -7.24 4.26
CA CYS A 45 -10.00 -8.36 4.56
C CYS A 45 -9.31 -9.56 5.25
N ALA A 46 -8.06 -9.87 4.87
CA ALA A 46 -7.33 -11.04 5.38
C ALA A 46 -6.01 -10.70 6.09
N ALA A 47 -5.60 -9.43 6.10
CA ALA A 47 -4.27 -9.03 6.55
C ALA A 47 -4.16 -7.55 6.89
N LEU A 48 -3.12 -7.22 7.66
CA LEU A 48 -2.67 -5.85 7.89
C LEU A 48 -1.72 -5.43 6.76
N TYR A 49 -1.91 -4.21 6.25
CA TYR A 49 -1.08 -3.60 5.24
C TYR A 49 -0.51 -2.26 5.73
N VAL A 50 0.54 -1.82 5.05
CA VAL A 50 1.12 -0.50 5.23
C VAL A 50 0.95 0.27 3.94
N HIS A 51 0.26 1.40 4.03
CA HIS A 51 0.22 2.42 3.00
C HIS A 51 1.35 3.41 3.26
N SER A 52 2.05 3.82 2.21
CA SER A 52 3.10 4.84 2.33
C SER A 52 3.18 5.70 1.08
N ASN A 53 3.46 6.99 1.29
CA ASN A 53 3.92 7.87 0.23
C ASN A 53 5.41 8.18 0.42
N PHE A 54 6.14 8.18 -0.69
CA PHE A 54 7.55 8.49 -0.67
C PHE A 54 7.97 9.17 -1.97
N LEU A 55 9.02 9.99 -1.88
CA LEU A 55 9.59 10.66 -3.03
C LEU A 55 10.67 9.81 -3.67
N VAL A 56 10.63 9.77 -4.99
CA VAL A 56 11.63 9.15 -5.85
C VAL A 56 12.18 10.21 -6.78
N LYS A 57 13.50 10.24 -6.93
CA LYS A 57 14.19 11.08 -7.91
C LYS A 57 14.50 10.26 -9.15
N GLY A 58 14.04 10.74 -10.31
CA GLY A 58 14.39 10.17 -11.60
C GLY A 58 15.78 10.62 -12.06
N SER A 59 16.31 9.92 -13.06
CA SER A 59 17.56 10.29 -13.75
C SER A 59 17.49 11.68 -14.41
N ASP A 60 16.29 12.14 -14.76
CA ASP A 60 16.00 13.49 -15.26
C ASP A 60 16.05 14.57 -14.16
N GLY A 61 16.28 14.17 -12.91
CA GLY A 61 16.35 15.04 -11.75
C GLY A 61 15.00 15.44 -11.16
N LYS A 62 13.88 14.99 -11.74
CA LYS A 62 12.54 15.29 -11.22
C LYS A 62 12.21 14.42 -10.02
N HIS A 63 11.45 14.99 -9.10
CA HIS A 63 10.89 14.26 -7.97
C HIS A 63 9.45 13.86 -8.28
N THR A 64 9.17 12.56 -8.16
CA THR A 64 7.85 11.98 -8.32
C THR A 64 7.42 11.35 -7.01
N MET A 65 6.17 11.62 -6.59
CA MET A 65 5.59 10.95 -5.44
C MET A 65 5.14 9.55 -5.85
N PHE A 66 5.43 8.55 -5.03
CA PHE A 66 4.98 7.19 -5.19
C PHE A 66 4.04 6.82 -4.05
N PHE A 67 3.09 5.94 -4.37
CA PHE A 67 2.33 5.19 -3.39
C PHE A 67 2.83 3.75 -3.35
N ALA A 68 2.97 3.20 -2.16
CA ALA A 68 3.18 1.76 -1.96
C ALA A 68 2.21 1.19 -0.93
N GLU A 69 1.70 0.01 -1.24
CA GLU A 69 1.08 -0.91 -0.30
C GLU A 69 1.94 -2.16 -0.16
N MET A 70 2.28 -2.51 1.09
CA MET A 70 3.11 -3.67 1.39
C MET A 70 2.74 -4.28 2.75
N ARG A 71 3.20 -5.52 3.00
CA ARG A 71 3.12 -6.12 4.33
C ARG A 71 3.97 -5.31 5.35
N PRO A 72 3.56 -5.22 6.64
CA PRO A 72 4.28 -4.45 7.65
C PRO A 72 5.77 -4.78 7.78
N ASP A 73 6.11 -6.06 7.62
CA ASP A 73 7.47 -6.59 7.68
C ASP A 73 7.99 -6.97 6.28
N CYS A 74 7.75 -6.11 5.28
CA CYS A 74 8.23 -6.32 3.91
C CYS A 74 9.75 -6.57 3.87
N THR A 75 10.11 -7.78 3.40
CA THR A 75 11.49 -8.26 3.25
C THR A 75 11.80 -8.75 1.84
N GLN A 76 10.76 -9.03 1.04
CA GLN A 76 10.88 -9.57 -0.31
C GLN A 76 9.84 -8.96 -1.26
N GLU A 77 9.97 -9.26 -2.54
CA GLU A 77 9.16 -8.67 -3.61
C GLU A 77 7.68 -9.07 -3.50
N GLU A 78 7.41 -10.27 -3.02
CA GLU A 78 6.07 -10.84 -2.82
C GLU A 78 5.29 -10.13 -1.70
N ASP A 79 5.98 -9.44 -0.80
CA ASP A 79 5.37 -8.63 0.24
C ASP A 79 4.83 -7.29 -0.27
N VAL A 80 5.19 -6.92 -1.51
CA VAL A 80 4.78 -5.67 -2.16
C VAL A 80 3.51 -5.95 -2.97
N VAL A 81 2.41 -5.38 -2.53
CA VAL A 81 1.11 -5.51 -3.21
C VAL A 81 1.06 -4.56 -4.39
N LEU A 82 1.28 -3.27 -4.13
CA LEU A 82 1.24 -2.21 -5.13
C LEU A 82 2.38 -1.22 -4.89
N CYS A 83 2.99 -0.77 -5.98
CA CYS A 83 3.90 0.36 -5.98
C CYS A 83 3.70 1.10 -7.30
N THR A 84 3.32 2.38 -7.25
CA THR A 84 2.99 3.16 -8.44
C THR A 84 3.30 4.64 -8.21
N PRO A 85 3.77 5.38 -9.25
CA PRO A 85 3.80 6.83 -9.19
C PRO A 85 2.37 7.38 -9.00
N LEU A 86 2.29 8.53 -8.33
CA LEU A 86 1.08 9.31 -8.15
C LEU A 86 1.14 10.56 -9.05
N GLU A 87 0.06 10.79 -9.79
CA GLU A 87 -0.16 12.02 -10.54
C GLU A 87 -0.70 13.14 -9.64
N GLU A 88 -0.60 14.40 -10.07
CA GLU A 88 -1.05 15.57 -9.28
C GLU A 88 -2.51 15.47 -8.81
N ASN A 89 -3.38 14.77 -9.53
CA ASN A 89 -4.79 14.61 -9.20
C ASN A 89 -5.17 13.25 -8.61
N ASN A 90 -4.20 12.43 -8.19
CA ASN A 90 -4.50 11.15 -7.56
C ASN A 90 -4.89 11.35 -6.09
N TYR A 91 -6.19 11.20 -5.84
CA TYR A 91 -6.85 11.23 -4.54
C TYR A 91 -7.81 10.04 -4.43
N GLY A 92 -7.27 8.82 -4.64
CA GLY A 92 -8.01 7.60 -4.32
C GLY A 92 -8.47 7.62 -2.85
N HIS A 93 -9.60 6.98 -2.56
CA HIS A 93 -10.21 7.01 -1.23
C HIS A 93 -9.87 5.75 -0.45
N CYS A 94 -9.34 5.91 0.75
CA CYS A 94 -8.97 4.81 1.64
C CYS A 94 -9.50 5.10 3.05
N TYR A 95 -10.60 4.44 3.42
CA TYR A 95 -11.26 4.59 4.72
C TYR A 95 -10.30 4.41 5.90
N GLY A 96 -9.31 3.51 5.78
CA GLY A 96 -8.29 3.31 6.80
C GLY A 96 -7.32 4.48 6.99
N CYS A 97 -7.15 5.33 5.97
CA CYS A 97 -6.25 6.49 5.96
C CYS A 97 -6.99 7.82 6.17
N ASP A 98 -8.25 7.91 5.78
CA ASP A 98 -9.03 9.16 5.82
C ASP A 98 -9.05 9.84 7.21
N ASP A 99 -9.11 9.06 8.30
CA ASP A 99 -9.12 9.62 9.65
C ASP A 99 -7.73 9.73 10.29
N ARG A 100 -6.79 8.87 9.88
CA ARG A 100 -5.49 8.69 10.58
C ARG A 100 -4.29 9.26 9.83
N ALA A 101 -4.40 9.48 8.52
CA ALA A 101 -3.33 9.91 7.62
C ALA A 101 -3.91 10.66 6.41
N LYS A 102 -4.53 11.82 6.66
CA LYS A 102 -5.22 12.66 5.67
C LYS A 102 -4.35 13.15 4.50
N GLU A 103 -3.05 13.26 4.75
CA GLU A 103 -2.07 13.70 3.75
C GLU A 103 -1.55 12.53 2.89
N LEU A 104 -1.87 11.28 3.26
CA LEU A 104 -1.50 10.11 2.49
C LEU A 104 -2.43 9.98 1.28
N ARG A 105 -1.83 10.08 0.10
CA ARG A 105 -2.48 10.04 -1.20
C ARG A 105 -2.49 8.63 -1.78
N HIS A 106 -3.58 8.28 -2.45
CA HIS A 106 -3.77 6.97 -3.08
C HIS A 106 -3.98 7.10 -4.59
N PRO A 107 -3.58 6.08 -5.38
CA PRO A 107 -3.87 6.05 -6.80
C PRO A 107 -5.38 6.01 -7.05
N SER A 108 -5.89 6.85 -7.94
CA SER A 108 -7.33 6.93 -8.25
C SER A 108 -7.89 5.65 -8.88
N GLY A 109 -7.05 4.84 -9.53
CA GLY A 109 -7.44 3.57 -10.13
C GLY A 109 -7.58 2.40 -9.14
N GLY A 110 -7.31 2.62 -7.83
CA GLY A 110 -7.31 1.55 -6.83
C GLY A 110 -6.10 0.61 -6.97
N GLY A 111 -6.34 -0.69 -6.76
CA GLY A 111 -5.32 -1.76 -6.90
C GLY A 111 -4.57 -2.12 -5.62
N TYR A 112 -4.80 -1.39 -4.53
CA TYR A 112 -4.40 -1.79 -3.17
C TYR A 112 -5.52 -2.61 -2.51
N LEU A 113 -5.20 -3.38 -1.48
CA LEU A 113 -6.09 -4.36 -0.82
C LEU A 113 -6.60 -3.90 0.55
N GLY A 114 -5.89 -3.00 1.23
CA GLY A 114 -6.20 -2.51 2.57
C GLY A 114 -7.00 -1.21 2.56
N GLY A 115 -7.77 -0.98 3.62
CA GLY A 115 -8.48 0.29 3.82
C GLY A 115 -9.71 0.49 2.93
N HIS A 116 -10.21 -0.57 2.28
CA HIS A 116 -11.54 -0.59 1.67
C HIS A 116 -12.61 -0.78 2.74
N ASN A 117 -13.79 -0.19 2.54
CA ASN A 117 -14.96 -0.40 3.39
C ASN A 117 -15.64 -1.73 3.04
N GLU A 118 -14.92 -2.83 3.17
CA GLU A 118 -15.47 -4.17 3.01
C GLU A 118 -16.10 -4.62 4.35
N MET A 119 -17.16 -3.91 4.77
CA MET A 119 -18.24 -4.55 5.53
C MET A 119 -19.14 -5.30 4.54
N ILE A 120 -18.57 -6.27 3.84
CA ILE A 120 -19.35 -7.35 3.24
C ILE A 120 -18.95 -8.63 3.96
N PHE A 121 -19.33 -8.70 5.24
CA PHE A 121 -19.65 -9.99 5.84
C PHE A 121 -20.98 -10.42 5.20
N HIS A 122 -20.95 -11.05 4.03
CA HIS A 122 -21.94 -12.09 3.79
C HIS A 122 -21.51 -13.26 4.69
N LEU A 123 -21.78 -13.15 6.00
CA LEU A 123 -22.37 -14.30 6.64
C LEU A 123 -23.68 -14.46 5.87
N GLU A 124 -23.71 -15.37 4.90
CA GLU A 124 -24.96 -16.05 4.63
C GLU A 124 -25.36 -16.62 5.99
N GLU A 125 -26.22 -15.88 6.69
CA GLU A 125 -27.11 -16.47 7.67
C GLU A 125 -27.72 -17.67 6.94
N LEU A 126 -27.28 -18.87 7.34
CA LEU A 126 -27.99 -20.10 7.05
C LEU A 126 -29.30 -20.03 7.85
N ASP A 127 -30.20 -19.15 7.43
CA ASP A 127 -31.60 -19.13 7.80
C ASP A 127 -32.34 -19.86 6.68
N SER A 128 -32.78 -21.10 6.99
CA SER A 128 -33.91 -21.84 6.40
C SER A 128 -33.64 -23.34 6.53
N ASP A 129 -34.41 -24.18 7.23
CA ASP A 129 -35.63 -24.00 8.01
C ASP A 129 -35.72 -25.12 9.06
N ASP A 130 -36.38 -24.83 10.17
CA ASP A 130 -36.92 -25.80 11.10
C ASP A 130 -37.99 -26.65 10.40
N ASP A 131 -37.67 -27.89 10.05
CA ASP A 131 -38.67 -28.92 9.74
C ASP A 131 -38.57 -30.06 10.77
N CYS A 132 -39.15 -29.79 11.94
CA CYS A 132 -39.69 -30.80 12.83
C CYS A 132 -40.74 -31.66 12.08
N PHE A 133 -40.40 -32.91 11.77
CA PHE A 133 -41.37 -33.97 11.49
C PHE A 133 -41.15 -35.15 12.45
N MET A 134 -42.29 -35.64 12.95
CA MET A 134 -42.50 -36.59 14.07
C MET A 134 -41.66 -37.87 14.07
#